data_AF-A0A949TUA1-F1
#
_entry.id   AF-A0A949TUA1-F1
#
_cell.length_a   1.000
_cell.length_b   1.000
_cell.length_c   1.000
_cell.angle_alpha   90.00
_cell.angle_beta   90.00
_cell.angle_gamma   90.00
#
_symmetry.space_group_name_H-M   'P 1'
#
loop_
_entity.id
_entity.type
_entity.pdbx_description
1 polymer ?
#
loop_
_entity_poly.entity_id
_entity_poly.type
_entity_poly.pdbx_seq_one_letter_code
_entity_poly.pdbx_strand_id
1 'polypeptide(L)'
;MNKKNQIIKLFNAGIDDEEIADKVDSSLKYVRQVLRDEKELFYQSSKENSFKSEIEYINQEIDDLRFRVEEQERIIHGMLNKEENAYNNVEDIIIGIEEVKSFIEKIKKNHEYIKNFKAKFTIEWDSSFNKKDENTMYDKPSFNPVAFYKKEGEKKLKDKLNYLSNEELIQMIEEYVPDLKGSAYMYKSRDKLVQYILGKVKGFV
;
A
#
# COMPACT_ATOMS: atom_id res chain seq x y z
N MET A 1 -84.19 -8.03 32.10
CA MET A 1 -82.94 -8.80 32.33
C MET A 1 -83.19 -10.22 31.85
N ASN A 2 -82.37 -10.78 30.94
CA ASN A 2 -82.60 -12.12 30.37
C ASN A 2 -82.28 -13.23 31.39
N LYS A 3 -83.02 -14.34 31.36
CA LYS A 3 -82.77 -15.57 32.14
C LYS A 3 -81.30 -16.01 32.09
N LYS A 4 -80.64 -15.94 30.92
CA LYS A 4 -79.20 -16.21 30.77
C LYS A 4 -78.33 -15.34 31.71
N ASN A 5 -78.58 -14.04 31.76
CA ASN A 5 -77.81 -13.10 32.58
C ASN A 5 -78.10 -13.25 34.08
N GLN A 6 -79.29 -13.72 34.45
CA GLN A 6 -79.63 -14.05 35.84
C GLN A 6 -78.88 -15.31 36.30
N ILE A 7 -78.86 -16.36 35.47
CA ILE A 7 -78.09 -17.60 35.72
C ILE A 7 -76.61 -17.29 35.96
N ILE A 8 -75.98 -16.51 35.07
CA ILE A 8 -74.55 -16.16 35.17
C ILE A 8 -74.26 -15.36 36.46
N LYS A 9 -75.12 -14.38 36.81
CA LYS A 9 -74.92 -13.60 38.04
C LYS A 9 -75.05 -14.43 39.31
N LEU A 10 -76.04 -15.34 39.38
CA LEU A 10 -76.23 -16.20 40.55
C LEU A 10 -75.09 -17.22 40.68
N PHE A 11 -74.62 -17.76 39.56
CA PHE A 11 -73.44 -18.63 39.54
C PHE A 11 -72.18 -17.90 40.03
N ASN A 12 -71.95 -16.66 39.57
CA ASN A 12 -70.84 -15.84 40.06
C ASN A 12 -70.97 -15.43 41.54
N ALA A 13 -72.17 -15.51 42.11
CA ALA A 13 -72.41 -15.33 43.54
C ALA A 13 -72.21 -16.62 44.37
N GLY A 14 -71.82 -17.73 43.73
CA GLY A 14 -71.50 -19.01 44.38
C GLY A 14 -72.71 -19.91 44.66
N ILE A 15 -73.86 -19.64 44.04
CA ILE A 15 -75.09 -20.44 44.19
C ILE A 15 -74.98 -21.70 43.32
N ASP A 16 -75.47 -22.85 43.82
CA ASP A 16 -75.45 -24.11 43.08
C ASP A 16 -76.44 -24.12 41.89
N ASP A 17 -76.20 -25.02 40.94
CA ASP A 17 -76.96 -25.07 39.69
C ASP A 17 -78.41 -25.52 39.85
N GLU A 18 -78.73 -26.25 40.92
CA GLU A 18 -80.08 -26.70 41.27
C GLU A 18 -80.88 -25.54 41.90
N GLU A 19 -80.28 -24.81 42.86
CA GLU A 19 -80.87 -23.60 43.45
C GLU A 19 -81.03 -22.46 42.42
N ILE A 20 -80.14 -22.37 41.42
CA ILE A 20 -80.28 -21.43 40.30
C ILE A 20 -81.46 -21.80 39.40
N ALA A 21 -81.65 -23.09 39.10
CA ALA A 21 -82.73 -23.58 38.27
C ALA A 21 -84.11 -23.22 38.86
N ASP A 22 -84.24 -23.37 40.18
CA ASP A 22 -85.43 -23.00 40.94
C ASP A 22 -85.65 -21.47 40.96
N LYS A 23 -84.60 -20.67 41.20
CA LYS A 23 -84.70 -19.20 41.26
C LYS A 23 -85.00 -18.53 39.92
N VAL A 24 -84.56 -19.10 38.81
CA VAL A 24 -84.75 -18.55 37.46
C VAL A 24 -85.93 -19.18 36.71
N ASP A 25 -86.63 -20.12 37.36
CA ASP A 25 -87.74 -20.89 36.77
C ASP A 25 -87.33 -21.45 35.40
N SER A 26 -86.32 -22.32 35.41
CA SER A 26 -85.70 -22.88 34.21
C SER A 26 -85.25 -24.32 34.46
N SER A 27 -85.20 -25.14 33.41
CA SER A 27 -84.71 -26.51 33.56
C SER A 27 -83.23 -26.53 33.96
N LEU A 28 -82.86 -27.46 34.86
CA LEU A 28 -81.46 -27.71 35.24
C LEU A 28 -80.55 -27.96 34.02
N LYS A 29 -81.08 -28.63 32.99
CA LYS A 29 -80.39 -28.86 31.72
C LYS A 29 -80.03 -27.54 31.02
N TYR A 30 -80.96 -26.57 30.99
CA TYR A 30 -80.72 -25.26 30.41
C TYR A 30 -79.69 -24.45 31.23
N VAL A 31 -79.79 -24.47 32.56
CA VAL A 31 -78.80 -23.82 33.45
C VAL A 31 -77.40 -24.37 33.21
N ARG A 32 -77.24 -25.70 33.21
CA ARG A 32 -75.94 -26.35 32.93
C ARG A 32 -75.40 -26.03 31.54
N GLN A 33 -76.25 -25.92 30.54
CA GLN A 33 -75.85 -25.51 29.19
C GLN A 33 -75.31 -24.08 29.19
N VAL A 34 -76.05 -23.13 29.79
CA VAL A 34 -75.64 -21.72 29.88
C VAL A 34 -74.29 -21.58 30.60
N LEU A 35 -74.08 -22.31 31.70
CA LEU A 35 -72.83 -22.28 32.45
C LEU A 35 -71.66 -22.92 31.69
N ARG A 36 -71.92 -23.94 30.87
CA ARG A 36 -70.92 -24.54 29.99
C ARG A 36 -70.49 -23.56 28.91
N ASP A 37 -71.45 -22.94 28.22
CA ASP A 37 -71.19 -21.96 27.17
C ASP A 37 -70.42 -20.75 27.72
N GLU A 38 -70.76 -20.28 28.92
CA GLU A 38 -70.07 -19.17 29.58
C GLU A 38 -68.62 -19.52 29.94
N LYS A 39 -68.36 -20.74 30.44
CA LYS A 39 -67.01 -21.21 30.70
C LYS A 39 -66.18 -21.30 29.42
N GLU A 40 -66.76 -21.83 28.34
CA GLU A 40 -66.07 -21.91 27.04
C GLU A 40 -65.69 -20.52 26.51
N LEU A 41 -66.58 -19.53 26.62
CA LEU A 41 -66.29 -18.14 26.26
C LEU A 41 -65.16 -17.54 27.11
N PHE A 42 -65.15 -17.81 28.41
CA PHE A 42 -64.09 -17.34 29.30
C PHE A 42 -62.73 -17.94 28.93
N TYR A 43 -62.68 -19.26 28.68
CA TYR A 43 -61.46 -19.96 28.23
C TYR A 43 -60.96 -19.46 26.87
N GLN A 44 -61.86 -19.16 25.94
CA GLN A 44 -61.48 -18.59 24.65
C GLN A 44 -60.89 -17.18 24.83
N SER A 45 -61.53 -16.31 25.62
CA SER A 45 -61.02 -14.96 25.85
C SER A 45 -59.68 -14.93 26.57
N SER A 46 -59.45 -15.84 27.52
CA SER A 46 -58.17 -15.91 28.25
C SER A 46 -57.04 -16.39 27.33
N LYS A 47 -57.34 -17.34 26.45
CA LYS A 47 -56.40 -17.82 25.43
C LYS A 47 -56.08 -16.74 24.39
N GLU A 48 -57.08 -16.00 23.92
CA GLU A 48 -56.88 -14.86 23.01
C GLU A 48 -56.02 -13.76 23.64
N ASN A 49 -56.27 -13.42 24.90
CA ASN A 49 -55.45 -12.45 25.63
C ASN A 49 -53.99 -12.92 25.79
N SER A 50 -53.78 -14.21 26.05
CA SER A 50 -52.43 -14.81 26.11
C SER A 50 -51.70 -14.67 24.77
N PHE A 51 -52.35 -15.01 23.66
CA PHE A 51 -51.75 -14.85 22.33
C PHE A 51 -51.47 -13.39 21.99
N LYS A 52 -52.34 -12.48 22.40
CA LYS A 52 -52.13 -11.05 22.18
C LYS A 52 -50.87 -10.55 22.89
N SER A 53 -50.66 -10.95 24.15
CA SER A 53 -49.45 -10.58 24.88
C SER A 53 -48.17 -11.17 24.27
N GLU A 54 -48.24 -12.39 23.73
CA GLU A 54 -47.12 -13.04 23.08
C GLU A 54 -46.77 -12.35 21.75
N ILE A 55 -47.79 -11.95 20.96
CA ILE A 55 -47.61 -11.16 19.74
C ILE A 55 -47.01 -9.79 20.05
N GLU A 56 -47.45 -9.11 21.10
CA GLU A 56 -46.89 -7.82 21.53
C GLU A 56 -45.40 -7.96 21.89
N TYR A 57 -45.04 -9.02 22.63
CA TYR A 57 -43.63 -9.31 22.95
C TYR A 57 -42.80 -9.59 21.68
N ILE A 58 -43.29 -10.43 20.77
CA ILE A 58 -42.60 -10.74 19.51
C ILE A 58 -42.40 -9.47 18.68
N ASN A 59 -43.39 -8.57 18.62
CA ASN A 59 -43.27 -7.32 17.88
C ASN A 59 -42.21 -6.41 18.49
N GLN A 60 -42.13 -6.32 19.82
CA GLN A 60 -41.06 -5.58 20.50
C GLN A 60 -39.68 -6.15 20.17
N GLU A 61 -39.54 -7.48 20.19
CA GLU A 61 -38.27 -8.14 19.83
C GLU A 61 -37.88 -7.90 18.36
N ILE A 62 -38.86 -7.91 17.45
CA ILE A 62 -38.65 -7.58 16.03
C ILE A 62 -38.18 -6.14 15.88
N ASP A 63 -38.79 -5.18 16.58
CA ASP A 63 -38.41 -3.77 16.50
C ASP A 63 -37.00 -3.53 17.06
N ASP A 64 -36.64 -4.18 18.17
CA ASP A 64 -35.29 -4.15 18.71
C ASP A 64 -34.26 -4.76 17.74
N LEU A 65 -34.60 -5.88 17.10
CA LEU A 65 -33.75 -6.50 16.08
C LEU A 65 -33.57 -5.60 14.87
N ARG A 66 -34.62 -4.92 14.40
CA ARG A 66 -34.53 -3.94 13.31
C ARG A 66 -33.58 -2.81 13.66
N PHE A 67 -33.70 -2.24 14.87
CA PHE A 67 -32.79 -1.19 15.33
C PHE A 67 -31.33 -1.66 15.35
N ARG A 68 -31.08 -2.89 15.81
CA ARG A 68 -29.73 -3.47 15.82
C ARG A 68 -29.18 -3.69 14.41
N VAL A 69 -30.02 -4.09 13.46
CA VAL A 69 -29.62 -4.24 12.04
C VAL A 69 -29.24 -2.88 11.46
N GLU A 70 -30.08 -1.86 11.64
CA GLU A 70 -29.78 -0.49 11.16
C GLU A 70 -28.46 0.04 11.73
N GLU A 71 -28.17 -0.24 13.01
CA GLU A 71 -26.91 0.15 13.62
C GLU A 71 -25.70 -0.57 13.01
N GLN A 72 -25.84 -1.87 12.74
CA GLN A 72 -24.79 -2.64 12.07
C GLN A 72 -24.54 -2.16 10.64
N GLU A 73 -25.60 -1.81 9.90
CA GLU A 73 -25.48 -1.23 8.55
C GLU A 73 -24.72 0.09 8.58
N ARG A 74 -25.00 0.97 9.55
CA ARG A 74 -24.24 2.23 9.73
C ARG A 74 -22.77 1.96 10.01
N ILE A 75 -22.44 0.98 10.84
CA ILE A 75 -21.05 0.59 11.13
C ILE A 75 -20.35 0.09 9.86
N ILE A 76 -20.99 -0.80 9.10
CA ILE A 76 -20.44 -1.35 7.85
C ILE A 76 -20.17 -0.23 6.83
N HIS A 77 -21.13 0.69 6.62
CA HIS A 77 -20.92 1.84 5.76
C HIS A 77 -19.74 2.72 6.21
N GLY A 78 -19.61 2.94 7.53
CA GLY A 78 -18.47 3.66 8.09
C GLY A 78 -17.12 2.97 7.85
N MET A 79 -17.08 1.64 7.84
CA MET A 79 -15.87 0.87 7.53
C MET A 79 -15.52 0.94 6.05
N LEU A 80 -16.49 0.77 5.15
CA LEU A 80 -16.28 0.84 3.71
C LEU A 80 -15.71 2.20 3.27
N ASN A 81 -16.25 3.30 3.81
CA ASN A 81 -15.74 4.64 3.52
C ASN A 81 -14.28 4.83 3.99
N LYS A 82 -13.89 4.23 5.13
CA LYS A 82 -12.50 4.29 5.62
C LYS A 82 -11.56 3.48 4.74
N GLU A 83 -12.02 2.33 4.26
CA GLU A 83 -11.27 1.49 3.33
C GLU A 83 -11.02 2.20 2.01
N GLU A 84 -12.05 2.82 1.41
CA GLU A 84 -11.90 3.62 0.18
C GLU A 84 -10.88 4.75 0.34
N ASN A 85 -10.94 5.50 1.45
CA ASN A 85 -9.96 6.54 1.75
C ASN A 85 -8.54 5.99 1.91
N ALA A 86 -8.38 4.78 2.48
CA ALA A 86 -7.07 4.14 2.60
C ALA A 86 -6.51 3.74 1.22
N TYR A 87 -7.34 3.23 0.31
CA TYR A 87 -6.93 2.94 -1.05
C TYR A 87 -6.45 4.18 -1.82
N ASN A 88 -7.19 5.28 -1.75
CA ASN A 88 -6.81 6.54 -2.40
C ASN A 88 -5.46 7.06 -1.87
N ASN A 89 -5.24 7.00 -0.55
CA ASN A 89 -3.95 7.37 0.06
C ASN A 89 -2.79 6.50 -0.43
N VAL A 90 -3.02 5.19 -0.64
CA VAL A 90 -1.99 4.28 -1.17
C VAL A 90 -1.65 4.65 -2.62
N GLU A 91 -2.64 4.98 -3.43
CA GLU A 91 -2.44 5.40 -4.83
C GLU A 91 -1.60 6.68 -4.91
N ASP A 92 -1.91 7.69 -4.10
CA ASP A 92 -1.13 8.93 -4.02
C ASP A 92 0.33 8.68 -3.60
N ILE A 93 0.55 7.78 -2.64
CA ILE A 93 1.90 7.38 -2.21
C ILE A 93 2.66 6.70 -3.35
N ILE A 94 2.00 5.83 -4.13
CA ILE A 94 2.63 5.16 -5.27
C ILE A 94 3.08 6.19 -6.31
N ILE A 95 2.21 7.14 -6.66
CA ILE A 95 2.53 8.24 -7.59
C ILE A 95 3.74 9.03 -7.07
N GLY A 96 3.75 9.43 -5.79
CA GLY A 96 4.88 10.14 -5.19
C GLY A 96 6.19 9.34 -5.22
N ILE A 97 6.14 8.02 -5.04
CA ILE A 97 7.33 7.15 -5.16
C ILE A 97 7.87 7.16 -6.59
N GLU A 98 7.00 7.12 -7.61
CA GLU A 98 7.40 7.16 -9.02
C GLU A 98 8.06 8.49 -9.39
N GLU A 99 7.53 9.60 -8.92
CA GLU A 99 8.12 10.93 -9.11
C GLU A 99 9.51 11.03 -8.47
N VAL A 100 9.67 10.56 -7.22
CA VAL A 100 10.96 10.53 -6.53
C VAL A 100 11.96 9.65 -7.28
N LYS A 101 11.56 8.48 -7.78
CA LYS A 101 12.42 7.61 -8.60
C LYS A 101 12.89 8.33 -9.87
N SER A 102 11.98 8.98 -10.58
CA SER A 102 12.30 9.76 -11.79
C SER A 102 13.28 10.89 -11.48
N PHE A 103 13.09 11.59 -10.37
CA PHE A 103 13.98 12.65 -9.92
C PHE A 103 15.39 12.12 -9.58
N ILE A 104 15.49 11.00 -8.87
CA ILE A 104 16.76 10.35 -8.55
C ILE A 104 17.52 9.96 -9.82
N GLU A 105 16.84 9.42 -10.84
CA GLU A 105 17.47 9.08 -12.12
C GLU A 105 18.01 10.31 -12.85
N LYS A 106 17.30 11.45 -12.80
CA LYS A 106 17.81 12.72 -13.32
C LYS A 106 19.06 13.19 -12.57
N ILE A 107 19.06 13.09 -11.24
CA ILE A 107 20.24 13.45 -10.43
C ILE A 107 21.44 12.57 -10.79
N LYS A 108 21.26 11.25 -10.92
CA LYS A 108 22.34 10.33 -11.30
C LYS A 108 22.97 10.72 -12.63
N LYS A 109 22.14 10.99 -13.65
CA LYS A 109 22.61 11.44 -14.98
C LYS A 109 23.39 12.75 -14.89
N ASN A 110 22.87 13.72 -14.12
CA ASN A 110 23.54 15.00 -13.92
C ASN A 110 24.88 14.84 -13.18
N HIS A 111 24.93 13.97 -12.17
CA HIS A 111 26.16 13.67 -11.44
C HIS A 111 27.23 13.07 -12.36
N GLU A 112 26.85 12.12 -13.21
CA GLU A 112 27.74 11.52 -14.20
C GLU A 112 28.25 12.57 -15.20
N TYR A 113 27.37 13.44 -15.69
CA TYR A 113 27.74 14.56 -16.56
C TYR A 113 28.76 15.49 -15.89
N ILE A 114 28.52 15.91 -14.64
CA ILE A 114 29.42 16.79 -13.90
C ILE A 114 30.78 16.12 -13.68
N LYS A 115 30.79 14.82 -13.35
CA LYS A 115 32.02 14.05 -13.18
C LYS A 115 32.84 14.04 -14.48
N ASN A 116 32.19 13.79 -15.61
CA ASN A 116 32.82 13.80 -16.93
C ASN A 116 33.35 15.21 -17.30
N PHE A 117 32.55 16.25 -17.04
CA PHE A 117 32.94 17.63 -17.27
C PHE A 117 34.18 18.02 -16.45
N LYS A 118 34.20 17.70 -15.15
CA LYS A 118 35.34 18.00 -14.27
C LYS A 118 36.62 17.30 -14.75
N ALA A 119 36.51 16.03 -15.16
CA ALA A 119 37.65 15.29 -15.69
C ALA A 119 38.19 15.96 -16.96
N LYS A 120 37.32 16.28 -17.92
CA LYS A 120 37.68 16.96 -19.17
C LYS A 120 38.32 18.33 -18.91
N PHE A 121 37.70 19.15 -18.07
CA PHE A 121 38.23 20.47 -17.71
C PHE A 121 39.62 20.38 -17.07
N THR A 122 39.85 19.39 -16.21
CA THR A 122 41.18 19.21 -15.57
C THR A 122 42.25 18.86 -16.61
N ILE A 123 41.91 18.04 -17.61
CA ILE A 123 42.84 17.69 -18.70
C ILE A 123 43.12 18.90 -19.59
N GLU A 124 42.08 19.63 -20.00
CA GLU A 124 42.22 20.86 -20.81
C GLU A 124 42.99 21.96 -20.05
N TRP A 125 42.75 22.10 -18.75
CA TRP A 125 43.46 23.06 -17.92
C TRP A 125 44.93 22.68 -17.74
N ASP A 126 45.24 21.43 -17.40
CA ASP A 126 46.62 20.94 -17.28
C ASP A 126 47.41 21.09 -18.59
N SER A 127 46.75 20.89 -19.75
CA SER A 127 47.38 21.06 -21.06
C SER A 127 47.58 22.53 -21.47
N SER A 128 46.80 23.46 -20.92
CA SER A 128 46.94 24.91 -21.19
C SER A 128 48.16 25.56 -20.50
N PHE A 129 48.71 24.95 -19.43
CA PHE A 129 49.94 25.42 -18.77
C PHE A 129 51.22 24.98 -19.48
N ASN A 130 51.13 24.02 -20.40
CA ASN A 130 52.20 23.68 -21.32
C ASN A 130 52.05 24.51 -22.60
N LYS A 131 52.37 25.80 -22.53
CA LYS A 131 52.51 26.64 -23.74
C LYS A 131 53.49 25.95 -24.69
N LYS A 132 52.99 25.59 -25.87
CA LYS A 132 53.75 25.06 -27.00
C LYS A 132 54.79 26.11 -27.44
N ASP A 133 56.06 25.71 -27.51
CA ASP A 133 57.00 26.33 -28.45
C ASP A 133 56.51 25.96 -29.86
N GLU A 134 56.23 26.96 -30.70
CA GLU A 134 55.51 26.84 -31.98
C GLU A 134 56.27 26.14 -33.12
N ASN A 135 57.26 25.28 -32.85
CA ASN A 135 58.14 24.72 -33.89
C ASN A 135 58.32 23.20 -33.89
N THR A 136 57.27 22.41 -33.62
CA THR A 136 57.29 20.97 -33.96
C THR A 136 55.93 20.48 -34.45
N MET A 137 55.90 20.00 -35.69
CA MET A 137 54.73 19.48 -36.41
C MET A 137 54.32 18.06 -35.98
N TYR A 138 54.59 17.67 -34.73
CA TYR A 138 54.13 16.44 -34.10
C TYR A 138 53.64 16.79 -32.69
N ASP A 139 52.32 16.71 -32.49
CA ASP A 139 51.67 16.98 -31.21
C ASP A 139 52.12 15.95 -30.17
N LYS A 140 53.10 16.32 -29.35
CA LYS A 140 53.49 15.53 -28.18
C LYS A 140 52.32 15.43 -27.20
N PRO A 141 52.11 14.28 -26.54
CA PRO A 141 51.08 14.19 -25.50
C PRO A 141 51.43 15.15 -24.36
N SER A 142 50.46 16.00 -23.99
CA SER A 142 50.58 17.03 -22.95
C SER A 142 50.82 16.47 -21.53
N PHE A 143 50.80 15.14 -21.39
CA PHE A 143 50.87 14.41 -20.15
C PHE A 143 52.00 13.38 -20.17
N ASN A 144 52.98 13.54 -19.28
CA ASN A 144 54.04 12.55 -19.06
C ASN A 144 53.61 11.56 -17.95
N PRO A 145 53.27 10.30 -18.31
CA PRO A 145 52.77 9.32 -17.35
C PRO A 145 53.84 8.86 -16.35
N VAL A 146 55.13 8.90 -16.72
CA VAL A 146 56.25 8.52 -15.84
C VAL A 146 56.44 9.54 -14.72
N ALA A 147 56.48 10.83 -15.08
CA ALA A 147 56.60 11.91 -14.09
C ALA A 147 55.38 11.94 -13.15
N PHE A 148 54.17 11.74 -13.69
CA PHE A 148 52.96 11.72 -12.90
C PHE A 148 52.93 10.55 -11.91
N TYR A 149 53.33 9.35 -12.33
CA TYR A 149 53.41 8.18 -11.43
C TYR A 149 54.33 8.43 -10.24
N LYS A 150 55.51 9.03 -10.48
CA LYS A 150 56.48 9.36 -9.41
C LYS A 150 55.91 10.31 -8.37
N LYS A 151 55.01 11.22 -8.77
CA LYS A 151 54.42 12.24 -7.89
C LYS A 151 53.13 11.77 -7.19
N GLU A 152 52.25 11.12 -7.93
CA GLU A 152 50.84 10.90 -7.53
C GLU A 152 50.50 9.42 -7.31
N GLY A 153 51.37 8.51 -7.74
CA GLY A 153 51.24 7.07 -7.56
C GLY A 153 50.29 6.37 -8.54
N GLU A 154 50.33 5.03 -8.49
CA GLU A 154 49.67 4.13 -9.46
C GLU A 154 48.16 4.31 -9.55
N LYS A 155 47.47 4.46 -8.41
CA LYS A 155 46.01 4.57 -8.35
C LYS A 155 45.53 5.81 -9.12
N LYS A 156 46.16 6.97 -8.87
CA LYS A 156 45.80 8.23 -9.54
C LYS A 156 46.19 8.22 -11.01
N LEU A 157 47.31 7.58 -11.38
CA LEU A 157 47.68 7.42 -12.79
C LEU A 157 46.63 6.57 -13.53
N LYS A 158 46.25 5.42 -12.97
CA LYS A 158 45.23 4.55 -13.56
C LYS A 158 43.91 5.28 -13.76
N ASP A 159 43.47 6.03 -12.75
CA ASP A 159 42.26 6.85 -12.85
C ASP A 159 42.39 7.86 -14.00
N LYS A 160 43.52 8.57 -14.14
CA LYS A 160 43.75 9.55 -15.21
C LYS A 160 43.79 8.91 -16.60
N LEU A 161 44.46 7.77 -16.75
CA LEU A 161 44.57 7.04 -18.03
C LEU A 161 43.22 6.50 -18.51
N ASN A 162 42.31 6.15 -17.60
CA ASN A 162 40.97 5.67 -17.94
C ASN A 162 40.06 6.73 -18.58
N TYR A 163 40.48 8.00 -18.65
CA TYR A 163 39.71 9.07 -19.31
C TYR A 163 40.21 9.42 -20.70
N LEU A 164 41.35 8.85 -21.13
CA LEU A 164 41.96 9.12 -22.43
C LEU A 164 41.37 8.21 -23.52
N SER A 165 41.33 8.72 -24.74
CA SER A 165 40.99 7.93 -25.92
C SER A 165 42.09 6.91 -26.24
N ASN A 166 41.77 5.91 -27.04
CA ASN A 166 42.77 4.93 -27.46
C ASN A 166 43.91 5.59 -28.25
N GLU A 167 43.59 6.60 -29.06
CA GLU A 167 44.56 7.39 -29.83
C GLU A 167 45.52 8.15 -28.90
N GLU A 168 44.99 8.82 -27.87
CA GLU A 168 45.80 9.53 -26.86
C GLU A 168 46.70 8.56 -26.06
N LEU A 169 46.17 7.39 -25.69
CA LEU A 169 46.94 6.35 -25.00
C LEU A 169 48.06 5.79 -25.89
N ILE A 170 47.80 5.61 -27.20
CA ILE A 170 48.80 5.16 -28.16
C ILE A 170 49.91 6.20 -28.32
N GLN A 171 49.57 7.49 -28.49
CA GLN A 171 50.55 8.57 -28.56
C GLN A 171 51.42 8.64 -27.29
N MET A 172 50.82 8.41 -26.10
CA MET A 172 51.59 8.32 -24.86
C MET A 172 52.55 7.15 -24.81
N ILE A 173 52.15 5.99 -25.37
CA ILE A 173 53.02 4.84 -25.47
C ILE A 173 54.20 5.16 -26.39
N GLU A 174 53.95 5.76 -27.56
CA GLU A 174 54.98 6.12 -28.52
C GLU A 174 56.04 7.07 -27.94
N GLU A 175 55.62 8.12 -27.20
CA GLU A 175 56.53 9.16 -26.72
C GLU A 175 57.23 8.79 -25.40
N TYR A 176 56.52 8.18 -24.44
CA TYR A 176 57.03 8.05 -23.06
C TYR A 176 57.33 6.62 -22.61
N VAL A 177 56.68 5.61 -23.19
CA VAL A 177 56.87 4.20 -22.82
C VAL A 177 56.90 3.29 -24.06
N PRO A 178 57.82 3.53 -25.01
CA PRO A 178 57.75 2.97 -26.35
C PRO A 178 57.74 1.44 -26.36
N ASP A 179 56.82 0.88 -27.14
CA ASP A 179 56.77 -0.56 -27.36
C ASP A 179 57.67 -0.96 -28.52
N LEU A 180 58.88 -1.40 -28.19
CA LEU A 180 59.86 -1.90 -29.17
C LEU A 180 59.34 -3.10 -29.98
N LYS A 181 58.34 -3.83 -29.48
CA LYS A 181 57.74 -4.98 -30.17
C LYS A 181 56.51 -4.61 -31.00
N GLY A 182 56.01 -3.37 -30.90
CA GLY A 182 54.83 -2.88 -31.61
C GLY A 182 53.50 -3.52 -31.23
N SER A 183 53.46 -4.38 -30.23
CA SER A 183 52.27 -5.11 -29.76
C SER A 183 51.21 -4.20 -29.17
N ALA A 184 51.62 -3.13 -28.49
CA ALA A 184 50.72 -2.22 -27.80
C ALA A 184 49.91 -1.36 -28.79
N TYR A 185 50.49 -0.98 -29.93
CA TYR A 185 49.83 -0.19 -30.97
C TYR A 185 48.68 -0.95 -31.68
N MET A 186 48.66 -2.28 -31.55
CA MET A 186 47.61 -3.14 -32.11
C MET A 186 46.46 -3.40 -31.13
N TYR A 187 46.54 -2.89 -29.89
CA TYR A 187 45.49 -3.09 -28.91
C TYR A 187 44.29 -2.19 -29.18
N LYS A 188 43.14 -2.81 -29.49
CA LYS A 188 41.84 -2.12 -29.58
C LYS A 188 41.19 -1.88 -28.21
N SER A 189 41.65 -2.60 -27.17
CA SER A 189 41.09 -2.52 -25.83
C SER A 189 41.81 -1.46 -25.02
N ARG A 190 41.05 -0.45 -24.57
CA ARG A 190 41.53 0.61 -23.68
C ARG A 190 42.20 0.04 -22.42
N ASP A 191 41.57 -0.94 -21.79
CA ASP A 191 42.11 -1.55 -20.57
C ASP A 191 43.49 -2.17 -20.80
N LYS A 192 43.72 -2.79 -21.97
CA LYS A 192 45.04 -3.33 -22.32
C LYS A 192 46.08 -2.22 -22.51
N LEU A 193 45.71 -1.11 -23.15
CA LEU A 193 46.58 0.06 -23.31
C LEU A 193 46.93 0.69 -21.96
N VAL A 194 45.94 0.87 -21.08
CA VAL A 194 46.14 1.41 -19.72
C VAL A 194 47.05 0.50 -18.90
N GLN A 195 46.80 -0.82 -18.90
CA GLN A 195 47.66 -1.78 -18.19
C GLN A 195 49.08 -1.81 -18.74
N TYR A 196 49.25 -1.69 -20.06
CA TYR A 196 50.57 -1.60 -20.68
C TYR A 196 51.35 -0.39 -20.17
N ILE A 197 50.74 0.80 -20.20
CA ILE A 197 51.36 2.04 -19.72
C ILE A 197 51.72 1.91 -18.24
N LEU A 198 50.80 1.44 -17.38
CA LEU A 198 51.06 1.27 -15.95
C LEU A 198 52.22 0.30 -15.69
N GLY A 199 52.25 -0.83 -16.39
CA GLY A 199 53.30 -1.84 -16.25
C GLY A 199 54.67 -1.31 -16.68
N LYS A 200 54.73 -0.53 -17.76
CA LYS A 200 55.97 0.10 -18.23
C LYS A 200 56.44 1.21 -17.32
N VAL A 201 55.56 2.14 -16.94
CA VAL A 201 55.88 3.26 -16.06
C VAL A 201 56.47 2.79 -14.73
N LYS A 202 55.91 1.71 -14.15
CA LYS A 202 56.43 1.09 -12.94
C LYS A 202 57.87 0.57 -13.07
N GLY A 203 58.31 0.22 -14.27
CA GLY A 203 59.70 -0.19 -14.55
C GLY A 203 60.70 0.96 -14.70
N PHE A 204 60.23 2.22 -14.76
CA PHE A 204 61.07 3.44 -14.88
C PHE A 204 61.26 4.18 -13.54
N VAL A 205 60.70 3.65 -12.44
CA VAL A 205 60.78 4.19 -11.08
C VAL A 205 61.53 3.21 -10.21
#